data_AF-A0A0P7ZCD8-F1
#
_entry.id   AF-A0A0P7ZCD8-F1
#
_cell.length_a   1.000
_cell.length_b   1.000
_cell.length_c   1.000
_cell.angle_alpha   90.00
_cell.angle_beta   90.00
_cell.angle_gamma   90.00
#
_symmetry.space_group_name_H-M   'P 1'
#
loop_
_entity.id
_entity.type
_entity.pdbx_description
1 polymer ?
#
loop_
_entity_poly.entity_id
_entity_poly.type
_entity_poly.pdbx_seq_one_letter_code
_entity_poly.pdbx_strand_id
1 'polypeptide(L)' 'MSHRAHLFSLRIAHAFREACVDERYNGGRFLKDLMAGMTVGIIAIPLAMALAIASGVAPQYGLYTAFIAGFVIALLPVL' A
#
# COMPACT_ATOMS: atom_id res chain seq x y z
N MET A 1 -12.43 -21.56 28.76
CA MET A 1 -12.56 -20.13 28.40
C MET A 1 -11.16 -19.51 28.38
N SER A 2 -10.84 -18.71 27.35
CA SER A 2 -9.54 -18.01 27.11
C SER A 2 -8.44 -18.72 26.30
N HIS A 3 -8.83 -19.41 25.22
CA HIS A 3 -7.94 -19.98 24.18
C HIS A 3 -7.76 -19.04 22.96
N ARG A 4 -7.78 -17.72 23.13
CA ARG A 4 -7.84 -16.74 22.00
C ARG A 4 -6.77 -15.63 22.02
N ALA A 5 -5.60 -15.86 22.63
CA ALA A 5 -4.54 -14.84 22.70
C ALA A 5 -3.25 -15.19 21.94
N HIS A 6 -3.09 -16.42 21.41
CA HIS A 6 -1.80 -16.89 20.86
C HIS A 6 -1.68 -16.94 19.32
N LEU A 7 -2.73 -16.62 18.56
CA LEU A 7 -2.73 -16.72 17.08
C LEU A 7 -2.47 -15.39 16.35
N PHE A 8 -2.28 -14.28 17.07
CA PHE A 8 -2.17 -12.96 16.45
C PHE A 8 -0.73 -12.51 16.16
N SER A 9 0.29 -13.21 16.67
CA SER A 9 1.66 -12.68 16.73
C SER A 9 2.71 -13.36 15.83
N LEU A 10 2.35 -14.40 15.06
CA LEU A 10 3.32 -15.19 14.27
C LEU A 10 3.19 -15.04 12.74
N ARG A 11 2.26 -14.22 12.24
CA ARG A 11 1.88 -14.20 10.81
C ARG A 11 2.52 -13.11 9.96
N ILE A 12 3.24 -12.16 10.55
CA ILE A 12 3.87 -11.02 9.84
C ILE A 12 5.10 -11.51 9.07
N ALA A 13 6.00 -12.23 9.76
CA ALA A 13 7.22 -12.75 9.17
C ALA A 13 6.96 -13.87 8.13
N HIS A 14 5.87 -14.64 8.27
CA HIS A 14 5.53 -15.69 7.31
C HIS A 14 4.95 -15.14 5.99
N ALA A 15 4.03 -14.17 6.03
CA ALA A 15 3.44 -13.59 4.81
C ALA A 15 4.45 -12.78 4.00
N PHE A 16 5.36 -12.05 4.68
CA PHE A 16 6.43 -11.30 4.03
C PHE A 16 7.47 -12.24 3.39
N ARG A 17 7.81 -13.35 4.07
CA ARG A 17 8.75 -14.34 3.57
C ARG A 17 8.17 -15.20 2.44
N GLU A 18 6.88 -15.55 2.46
CA GLU A 18 6.19 -16.20 1.32
C GLU A 18 6.09 -15.26 0.11
N ALA A 19 5.81 -13.97 0.30
CA ALA A 19 5.76 -13.00 -0.81
C ALA A 19 7.11 -12.81 -1.51
N CYS A 20 8.23 -12.93 -0.78
CA CYS A 20 9.57 -12.75 -1.33
C CYS A 20 10.24 -14.04 -1.84
N VAL A 21 9.80 -15.24 -1.42
CA VAL A 21 10.56 -16.49 -1.65
C VAL A 21 9.95 -17.42 -2.71
N ASP A 22 8.64 -17.39 -2.97
CA ASP A 22 8.02 -18.47 -3.77
C ASP A 22 7.92 -18.23 -5.29
N GLU A 23 7.92 -16.99 -5.79
CA GLU A 23 7.79 -16.77 -7.24
C GLU A 23 8.89 -15.87 -7.81
N ARG A 24 9.72 -16.48 -8.67
CA ARG A 24 10.63 -15.79 -9.59
C ARG A 24 9.89 -14.60 -10.22
N TYR A 25 10.30 -13.38 -9.87
CA TYR A 25 9.73 -12.16 -10.44
C TYR A 25 10.00 -12.13 -11.96
N ASN A 26 9.01 -12.50 -12.75
CA ASN A 26 9.10 -12.56 -14.21
C ASN A 26 8.46 -11.30 -14.83
N GLY A 27 8.79 -10.98 -16.09
CA GLY A 27 8.27 -9.81 -16.81
C GLY A 27 6.73 -9.76 -16.88
N GLY A 28 6.06 -10.90 -16.87
CA GLY A 28 4.60 -10.97 -16.79
C GLY A 28 4.00 -10.49 -15.46
N ARG A 29 4.71 -10.69 -14.33
CA ARG A 29 4.30 -10.19 -13.00
C ARG A 29 4.54 -8.68 -12.91
N PHE A 30 5.67 -8.21 -13.41
CA PHE A 30 5.96 -6.77 -13.53
C PHE A 30 4.86 -6.01 -14.29
N LEU A 31 4.41 -6.56 -15.43
CA LEU A 31 3.32 -5.93 -16.19
C LEU A 31 2.01 -5.89 -15.39
N LYS A 32 1.68 -6.96 -14.66
CA LYS A 32 0.49 -7.01 -13.80
C LYS A 32 0.57 -5.98 -12.67
N ASP A 33 1.71 -5.88 -11.99
CA ASP A 33 1.93 -4.90 -10.92
C ASP A 33 1.88 -3.47 -11.44
N LEU A 34 2.44 -3.22 -12.63
CA LEU A 34 2.38 -1.92 -13.29
C LEU A 34 0.93 -1.53 -13.64
N MET A 35 0.15 -2.45 -14.21
CA MET A 35 -1.25 -2.20 -14.51
C MET A 35 -2.04 -1.91 -13.23
N ALA A 36 -1.84 -2.71 -12.17
CA ALA A 36 -2.48 -2.50 -10.88
C ALA A 36 -2.10 -1.13 -10.25
N GLY A 37 -0.82 -0.76 -10.32
CA GLY A 37 -0.34 0.54 -9.85
C GLY A 37 -0.96 1.70 -10.61
N MET A 38 -1.14 1.60 -11.93
CA MET A 38 -1.82 2.62 -12.72
C MET A 38 -3.30 2.79 -12.33
N THR A 39 -4.05 1.69 -12.18
CA THR A 39 -5.46 1.77 -11.75
C THR A 39 -5.59 2.40 -10.38
N VAL A 40 -4.77 1.96 -9.42
CA VAL A 40 -4.77 2.53 -8.06
C VAL A 40 -4.34 4.00 -8.08
N GLY A 41 -3.33 4.37 -8.87
CA GLY A 41 -2.89 5.76 -9.02
C GLY A 41 -3.97 6.70 -9.56
N ILE A 42 -4.73 6.26 -10.56
CA ILE A 42 -5.85 7.04 -11.12
C ILE A 42 -6.93 7.29 -10.05
N ILE A 43 -7.24 6.28 -9.23
CA ILE A 43 -8.24 6.41 -8.15
C ILE A 43 -7.70 7.27 -6.98
N ALA A 44 -6.39 7.24 -6.73
CA ALA A 44 -5.76 7.98 -5.65
C ALA A 44 -5.83 9.51 -5.85
N ILE A 45 -5.77 9.99 -7.09
CA ILE A 45 -5.82 11.43 -7.42
C ILE A 45 -7.10 12.10 -6.87
N PRO A 46 -8.33 11.71 -7.26
CA PRO A 46 -9.55 12.34 -6.76
C PRO A 46 -9.76 12.09 -5.26
N LEU A 47 -9.35 10.91 -4.74
CA LEU A 47 -9.45 10.60 -3.31
C LEU A 47 -8.60 11.56 -2.47
N ALA A 48 -7.34 11.80 -2.87
CA ALA A 48 -6.44 12.71 -2.17
C ALA A 48 -6.92 14.16 -2.21
N MET A 49 -7.44 14.60 -3.36
CA MET A 49 -8.04 15.93 -3.50
C MET A 49 -9.27 16.09 -2.58
N ALA A 50 -10.13 15.07 -2.48
CA ALA A 50 -11.30 15.10 -1.61
C ALA A 50 -10.92 15.19 -0.13
N LEU A 51 -9.93 14.42 0.33
CA LEU A 51 -9.44 14.46 1.72
C LEU A 51 -8.81 15.82 2.08
N ALA A 52 -8.09 16.44 1.15
CA ALA A 52 -7.55 17.77 1.32
C ALA A 52 -8.66 18.83 1.52
N ILE A 53 -9.70 18.79 0.69
CA ILE A 53 -10.87 19.68 0.82
C ILE A 53 -11.58 19.44 2.16
N ALA A 54 -11.77 18.19 2.55
CA ALA A 54 -12.37 17.83 3.84
C ALA A 54 -11.56 18.34 5.05
N SER A 55 -10.25 18.47 4.88
CA SER A 55 -9.34 19.00 5.91
C SER A 55 -9.20 20.54 5.87
N GLY A 56 -9.93 21.22 4.98
CA GLY A 56 -9.89 22.68 4.85
C GLY A 56 -8.62 23.24 4.18
N VAL A 57 -7.83 22.39 3.52
CA VAL A 57 -6.61 22.80 2.80
C VAL A 57 -6.81 22.74 1.28
N ALA A 58 -5.96 23.45 0.53
CA ALA A 58 -6.02 23.42 -0.92
C ALA A 58 -5.76 22.00 -1.47
N PRO A 59 -6.46 21.54 -2.53
CA PRO A 59 -6.35 20.17 -3.08
C PRO A 59 -4.94 19.74 -3.45
N GLN A 60 -4.09 20.68 -3.87
CA GLN A 60 -2.69 20.46 -4.20
C GLN A 60 -1.88 19.82 -3.05
N TYR A 61 -2.21 20.16 -1.80
CA TYR A 61 -1.54 19.57 -0.64
C TYR A 61 -1.91 18.09 -0.45
N GLY A 62 -3.13 17.69 -0.82
CA GLY A 62 -3.54 16.28 -0.83
C GLY A 62 -2.71 15.47 -1.82
N LEU A 63 -2.48 16.01 -3.01
CA LEU A 63 -1.67 15.37 -4.04
C LEU A 63 -0.20 15.22 -3.62
N TYR A 64 0.42 16.27 -3.05
CA TYR A 64 1.79 16.18 -2.54
C TYR A 64 1.93 15.12 -1.45
N THR A 65 0.96 15.07 -0.53
CA THR A 65 0.94 14.09 0.54
C THR A 65 0.79 12.67 0.00
N ALA A 66 -0.14 12.45 -0.93
CA ALA A 66 -0.36 11.13 -1.53
C ALA A 66 0.86 10.61 -2.29
N PHE A 67 1.59 11.48 -3.00
CA PHE A 67 2.82 11.11 -3.69
C PHE A 67 3.93 10.69 -2.71
N ILE A 68 4.19 11.49 -1.69
CA ILE A 68 5.22 11.19 -0.68
C ILE A 68 4.84 9.94 0.12
N ALA A 69 3.59 9.86 0.58
CA ALA A 69 3.09 8.69 1.32
C ALA A 69 3.18 7.41 0.49
N GLY A 70 2.84 7.45 -0.80
CA GLY A 70 2.96 6.30 -1.70
C GLY A 70 4.40 5.77 -1.78
N PHE A 71 5.38 6.66 -1.88
CA PHE A 71 6.79 6.27 -1.88
C PHE A 71 7.26 5.74 -0.51
N VAL A 72 6.85 6.39 0.58
CA VAL A 72 7.21 5.99 1.94
C VAL A 72 6.62 4.63 2.29
N ILE A 73 5.35 4.36 1.95
CA ILE A 73 4.68 3.07 2.21
C ILE A 73 5.31 1.93 1.39
N ALA A 74 5.73 2.22 0.14
CA ALA A 74 6.43 1.23 -0.67
C ALA A 74 7.79 0.85 -0.08
N LEU A 75 8.49 1.81 0.56
CA LEU A 75 9.82 1.59 1.15
C LEU A 75 9.76 1.05 2.58
N LEU A 76 8.77 1.47 3.37
CA LEU A 76 8.51 1.04 4.73
C LEU A 76 7.33 0.08 4.69
N PRO A 77 7.55 -1.22 4.43
CA PRO A 77 6.49 -2.21 4.56
C PRO A 77 5.97 -2.12 5.99
N VAL A 78 4.75 -1.60 6.12
CA VAL A 78 4.12 -1.24 7.40
C VAL A 78 4.18 -2.45 8.34
N LEU A 79 4.85 -2.26 9.48
CA LEU A 79 5.29 -3.27 10.46
C LEU A 79 4.13 -4.11 11.04
#